data_AF-A0A7S0X4V5-F1
#
_entry.id   AF-A0A7S0X4V5-F1
#
_cell.length_a   1.000
_cell.length_b   1.000
_cell.length_c   1.000
_cell.angle_alpha   90.00
_cell.angle_beta   90.00
_cell.angle_gamma   90.00
#
_symmetry.space_group_name_H-M   'P 1'
#
loop_
_entity.id
_entity.type
_entity.pdbx_description
1 polymer ?
#
loop_
_entity_poly.entity_id
_entity_poly.type
_entity_poly.pdbx_seq_one_letter_code
_entity_poly.pdbx_strand_id
1 'polypeptide(L)'
;AAAAAAATAAAAAAAERAPFAVFPESADLRPGQAQQFRVSFRPSRDNRYYSHQLECFAYVKSMRSFRLVTEENFTPPWTCAVWAHGHTFGAGAEAFMPKCTFSSRGSRLMFPPTVRGDCSYQTLTLTNEGDTAVSFEFPSKRAAAAAAAAPASPFSCFPSKGVVAPKSFALVTFRFDAEDTSLRREPLVCALNGSATNALTLHVQAQGHVPRVRVAADNSFVFKPTCVGAVTVRDVELRNLSRISILYEWAIPERLAATLGGSPHAGLL
;
A
#
# COMPACT_ATOMS: atom_id res chain seq x y z
N ALA A 1 -44.85 17.66 -5.25
CA ALA A 1 -44.04 18.89 -5.09
C ALA A 1 -43.57 19.08 -3.64
N ALA A 2 -44.47 19.12 -2.65
CA ALA A 2 -44.12 19.33 -1.23
C ALA A 2 -43.21 18.23 -0.62
N ALA A 3 -43.41 16.96 -0.97
CA ALA A 3 -42.56 15.86 -0.49
C ALA A 3 -41.13 15.88 -1.06
N ALA A 4 -40.96 16.35 -2.30
CA ALA A 4 -39.64 16.52 -2.93
C ALA A 4 -38.88 17.68 -2.29
N ALA A 5 -39.57 18.79 -1.99
CA ALA A 5 -39.02 19.94 -1.27
C ALA A 5 -38.64 19.61 0.19
N ALA A 6 -39.44 18.78 0.87
CA ALA A 6 -39.13 18.30 2.22
C ALA A 6 -37.91 17.36 2.25
N ALA A 7 -37.75 16.50 1.24
CA ALA A 7 -36.57 15.66 1.09
C ALA A 7 -35.31 16.50 0.77
N THR A 8 -35.43 17.58 -0.02
CA THR A 8 -34.32 18.51 -0.28
C THR A 8 -33.95 19.32 0.97
N ALA A 9 -34.94 19.70 1.79
CA ALA A 9 -34.70 20.40 3.06
C ALA A 9 -34.08 19.48 4.13
N ALA A 10 -34.48 18.21 4.20
CA ALA A 10 -33.88 17.23 5.10
C ALA A 10 -32.45 16.84 4.67
N ALA A 11 -32.17 16.74 3.37
CA ALA A 11 -30.82 16.58 2.84
C ALA A 11 -29.95 17.83 3.08
N ALA A 12 -30.53 19.03 2.98
CA ALA A 12 -29.83 20.28 3.30
C ALA A 12 -29.53 20.44 4.81
N ALA A 13 -30.43 20.00 5.68
CA ALA A 13 -30.21 19.96 7.14
C ALA A 13 -29.24 18.84 7.56
N ALA A 14 -29.25 17.69 6.87
CA ALA A 14 -28.22 16.66 7.05
C ALA A 14 -26.84 17.12 6.55
N ALA A 15 -26.80 17.95 5.50
CA ALA A 15 -25.59 18.62 5.03
C ALA A 15 -25.07 19.70 6.00
N GLU A 16 -25.85 20.10 7.00
CA GLU A 16 -25.38 20.92 8.13
C GLU A 16 -24.53 20.10 9.14
N ARG A 17 -24.44 18.76 8.94
CA ARG A 17 -23.80 17.82 9.87
C ARG A 17 -22.48 17.23 9.38
N ALA A 18 -22.15 17.36 8.09
CA ALA A 18 -20.93 16.83 7.49
C ALA A 18 -20.04 17.95 6.92
N PRO A 19 -18.76 18.05 7.31
CA PRO A 19 -17.88 19.14 6.88
C PRO A 19 -17.55 19.09 5.39
N PHE A 20 -17.73 17.95 4.73
CA PHE A 20 -17.57 17.80 3.28
C PHE A 20 -18.87 17.27 2.66
N ALA A 21 -19.28 17.86 1.55
CA ALA A 21 -20.44 17.40 0.77
C ALA A 21 -20.08 17.32 -0.72
N VAL A 22 -20.61 16.31 -1.42
CA VAL A 22 -20.32 16.04 -2.84
C VAL A 22 -21.57 16.29 -3.67
N PHE A 23 -21.43 17.00 -4.80
CA PHE A 23 -22.52 17.28 -5.73
C PHE A 23 -22.10 17.13 -7.20
N PRO A 24 -22.88 16.46 -8.06
CA PRO A 24 -24.07 15.66 -7.71
C PRO A 24 -23.69 14.43 -6.87
N GLU A 25 -24.61 13.87 -6.10
CA GLU A 25 -24.32 12.67 -5.27
C GLU A 25 -24.11 11.41 -6.11
N SER A 26 -24.67 11.37 -7.33
CA SER A 26 -24.52 10.27 -8.27
C SER A 26 -24.60 10.76 -9.71
N ALA A 27 -24.08 9.97 -10.65
CA ALA A 27 -24.17 10.24 -12.08
C ALA A 27 -24.11 8.94 -12.89
N ASP A 28 -24.72 8.96 -14.07
CA ASP A 28 -24.61 7.88 -15.07
C ASP A 28 -23.44 8.19 -16.02
N LEU A 29 -22.51 7.26 -16.16
CA LEU A 29 -21.38 7.36 -17.08
C LEU A 29 -21.53 6.38 -18.25
N ARG A 30 -21.39 6.90 -19.47
CA ARG A 30 -21.25 6.08 -20.69
C ARG A 30 -19.78 5.65 -20.87
N PRO A 31 -19.50 4.62 -21.68
CA PRO A 31 -18.13 4.27 -22.04
C PRO A 31 -17.36 5.49 -22.58
N GLY A 32 -16.18 5.76 -22.03
CA GLY A 32 -15.33 6.91 -22.39
C GLY A 32 -15.78 8.26 -21.84
N GLN A 33 -16.89 8.34 -21.12
CA GLN A 33 -17.38 9.58 -20.52
C GLN A 33 -16.67 9.86 -19.17
N ALA A 34 -16.45 11.14 -18.88
CA ALA A 34 -16.02 11.61 -17.57
C ALA A 34 -17.11 12.48 -16.93
N GLN A 35 -17.23 12.45 -15.61
CA GLN A 35 -18.12 13.30 -14.82
C GLN A 35 -17.30 14.01 -13.75
N GLN A 36 -17.55 15.31 -13.58
CA GLN A 36 -16.98 16.07 -12.48
C GLN A 36 -17.94 16.08 -11.28
N PHE A 37 -17.38 15.89 -10.10
CA PHE A 37 -18.07 15.97 -8.82
C PHE A 37 -17.48 17.15 -8.04
N ARG A 38 -18.34 18.07 -7.59
CA ARG A 38 -17.93 19.22 -6.77
C ARG A 38 -17.94 18.81 -5.31
N VAL A 39 -16.82 19.02 -4.62
CA VAL A 39 -16.72 18.84 -3.18
C VAL A 39 -16.76 20.21 -2.50
N SER A 40 -17.73 20.45 -1.62
CA SER A 40 -17.80 21.66 -0.80
C SER A 40 -17.33 21.38 0.62
N PHE A 41 -16.52 22.28 1.19
CA PHE A 41 -16.07 22.24 2.57
C PHE A 41 -16.84 23.27 3.41
N ARG A 42 -17.57 22.81 4.42
CA ARG A 42 -18.42 23.60 5.34
C ARG A 42 -18.06 23.25 6.79
N PRO A 43 -16.95 23.79 7.31
CA PRO A 43 -16.52 23.47 8.68
C PRO A 43 -17.53 23.96 9.71
N SER A 44 -17.63 23.25 10.84
CA SER A 44 -18.56 23.58 11.94
C SER A 44 -17.90 24.23 13.15
N ARG A 45 -16.56 24.31 13.16
CA ARG A 45 -15.73 24.82 14.26
C ARG A 45 -14.46 25.46 13.71
N ASP A 46 -14.01 26.52 14.40
CA ASP A 46 -12.76 27.22 14.11
C ASP A 46 -11.53 26.50 14.68
N ASN A 47 -10.35 26.84 14.14
CA ASN A 47 -9.04 26.33 14.57
C ASN A 47 -8.96 24.81 14.66
N ARG A 48 -9.50 24.11 13.66
CA ARG A 48 -9.54 22.65 13.64
C ARG A 48 -9.22 22.08 12.27
N TYR A 49 -8.52 20.94 12.26
CA TYR A 49 -8.38 20.11 11.07
C TYR A 49 -9.59 19.20 10.87
N TYR A 50 -10.02 19.07 9.62
CA TYR A 50 -11.06 18.16 9.16
C TYR A 50 -10.46 17.19 8.16
N SER A 51 -10.76 15.92 8.32
CA SER A 51 -10.28 14.85 7.44
C SER A 51 -11.35 13.79 7.32
N HIS A 52 -11.84 13.57 6.10
CA HIS A 52 -12.81 12.52 5.81
C HIS A 52 -12.41 11.77 4.54
N GLN A 53 -12.67 10.47 4.54
CA GLN A 53 -12.58 9.65 3.34
C GLN A 53 -13.91 9.73 2.61
N LEU A 54 -13.88 10.21 1.37
CA LEU A 54 -15.02 10.22 0.46
C LEU A 54 -14.96 8.94 -0.38
N GLU A 55 -16.01 8.14 -0.32
CA GLU A 55 -16.11 6.87 -1.05
C GLU A 55 -17.00 7.02 -2.29
N CYS A 56 -16.53 6.52 -3.41
CA CYS A 56 -17.22 6.47 -4.68
C CYS A 56 -17.42 5.02 -5.08
N PHE A 57 -18.68 4.61 -5.24
CA PHE A 57 -19.05 3.28 -5.68
C PHE A 57 -19.53 3.36 -7.14
N ALA A 58 -18.91 2.57 -8.00
CA ALA A 58 -19.32 2.40 -9.39
C ALA A 58 -19.87 0.99 -9.59
N TYR A 59 -20.92 0.87 -10.37
CA TYR A 59 -21.53 -0.41 -10.71
C TYR A 59 -22.25 -0.30 -12.05
N VAL A 60 -22.40 -1.43 -12.75
CA VAL A 60 -23.12 -1.49 -14.03
C VAL A 60 -24.60 -1.18 -13.79
N LYS A 61 -25.24 -0.46 -14.70
CA LYS A 61 -26.62 0.02 -14.51
C LYS A 61 -27.64 -1.11 -14.26
N SER A 62 -27.42 -2.29 -14.82
CA SER A 62 -28.24 -3.49 -14.57
C SER A 62 -28.20 -3.95 -13.10
N MET A 63 -27.12 -3.64 -12.36
CA MET A 63 -26.95 -4.00 -10.95
C MET A 63 -27.76 -3.12 -9.98
N ARG A 64 -28.52 -2.13 -10.48
CA ARG A 64 -29.34 -1.23 -9.65
C ARG A 64 -30.59 -1.87 -9.06
N SER A 65 -31.04 -3.00 -9.62
CA SER A 65 -32.29 -3.63 -9.21
C SER A 65 -32.08 -5.12 -9.01
N PHE A 66 -32.44 -5.62 -7.83
CA PHE A 66 -32.41 -7.04 -7.50
C PHE A 66 -33.22 -7.91 -8.48
N ARG A 67 -34.18 -7.32 -9.21
CA ARG A 67 -34.99 -8.03 -10.22
C ARG A 67 -34.21 -8.37 -11.49
N LEU A 68 -33.13 -7.65 -11.77
CA LEU A 68 -32.29 -7.83 -12.96
C LEU A 68 -30.99 -8.57 -12.64
N VAL A 69 -30.72 -8.79 -11.36
CA VAL A 69 -29.50 -9.44 -10.86
C VAL A 69 -29.82 -10.90 -10.54
N THR A 70 -29.08 -11.80 -11.14
CA THR A 70 -29.05 -13.23 -10.82
C THR A 70 -27.71 -13.59 -10.21
N GLU A 71 -27.60 -14.77 -9.59
CA GLU A 71 -26.33 -15.25 -9.04
C GLU A 71 -25.24 -15.36 -10.13
N GLU A 72 -25.63 -15.74 -11.34
CA GLU A 72 -24.73 -15.91 -12.49
C GLU A 72 -24.21 -14.57 -13.07
N ASN A 73 -24.90 -13.46 -12.83
CA ASN A 73 -24.58 -12.17 -13.45
C ASN A 73 -24.10 -11.10 -12.47
N PHE A 74 -24.08 -11.41 -11.17
CA PHE A 74 -23.68 -10.46 -10.14
C PHE A 74 -22.23 -10.01 -10.30
N THR A 75 -22.03 -8.70 -10.39
CA THR A 75 -20.69 -8.09 -10.36
C THR A 75 -20.61 -7.15 -9.16
N PRO A 76 -19.64 -7.34 -8.23
CA PRO A 76 -19.50 -6.46 -7.09
C PRO A 76 -19.18 -5.02 -7.54
N PRO A 77 -19.60 -4.00 -6.79
CA PRO A 77 -19.30 -2.62 -7.12
C PRO A 77 -17.79 -2.36 -7.03
N TRP A 78 -17.29 -1.51 -7.91
CA TRP A 78 -15.95 -0.94 -7.79
C TRP A 78 -15.98 0.19 -6.76
N THR A 79 -15.00 0.22 -5.87
CA THR A 79 -14.87 1.28 -4.86
C THR A 79 -13.60 2.08 -5.10
N CYS A 80 -13.74 3.40 -5.11
CA CYS A 80 -12.62 4.34 -5.09
C CYS A 80 -12.81 5.27 -3.89
N ALA A 81 -11.75 5.49 -3.12
CA ALA A 81 -11.80 6.39 -1.97
C ALA A 81 -10.78 7.52 -2.12
N VAL A 82 -11.21 8.73 -1.79
CA VAL A 82 -10.39 9.94 -1.86
C VAL A 82 -10.45 10.65 -0.52
N TRP A 83 -9.30 11.07 0.00
CA TRP A 83 -9.27 11.87 1.22
C TRP A 83 -9.58 13.34 0.93
N ALA A 84 -10.54 13.89 1.67
CA ALA A 84 -10.83 15.31 1.72
C ALA A 84 -10.27 15.90 3.02
N HIS A 85 -9.46 16.94 2.89
CA HIS A 85 -8.85 17.65 4.01
C HIS A 85 -9.16 19.14 3.93
N GLY A 86 -9.35 19.75 5.09
CA GLY A 86 -9.57 21.18 5.24
C GLY A 86 -9.27 21.61 6.67
N HIS A 87 -9.04 22.90 6.88
CA HIS A 87 -8.86 23.45 8.22
C HIS A 87 -9.39 24.87 8.33
N THR A 88 -9.59 25.30 9.56
CA THR A 88 -10.10 26.62 9.93
C THR A 88 -9.10 27.45 10.73
N PHE A 89 -7.82 27.08 10.71
CA PHE A 89 -6.76 27.93 11.28
C PHE A 89 -6.59 29.20 10.45
N GLY A 90 -6.50 30.35 11.12
CA GLY A 90 -6.17 31.62 10.49
C GLY A 90 -4.75 31.61 9.89
N ALA A 91 -4.50 32.45 8.90
CA ALA A 91 -3.17 32.60 8.32
C ALA A 91 -2.14 32.93 9.41
N GLY A 92 -1.09 32.11 9.52
CA GLY A 92 -0.04 32.25 10.56
C GLY A 92 -0.39 31.66 11.93
N ALA A 93 -1.63 31.23 12.17
CA ALA A 93 -2.04 30.53 13.41
C ALA A 93 -1.70 29.03 13.40
N GLU A 94 -1.13 28.52 12.30
CA GLU A 94 -0.57 27.16 12.20
C GLU A 94 0.72 26.97 13.03
N ALA A 95 1.12 28.00 13.78
CA ALA A 95 2.36 28.13 14.56
C ALA A 95 2.56 27.11 15.70
N PHE A 96 1.80 26.03 15.75
CA PHE A 96 2.05 24.95 16.71
C PHE A 96 3.18 24.07 16.20
N MET A 97 4.29 24.05 16.94
CA MET A 97 5.40 23.12 16.69
C MET A 97 4.89 21.68 16.85
N PRO A 98 4.80 20.88 15.76
CA PRO A 98 4.26 19.54 15.86
C PRO A 98 5.26 18.65 16.59
N LYS A 99 4.78 17.94 17.63
CA LYS A 99 5.58 16.98 18.40
C LYS A 99 5.23 15.57 17.97
N CYS A 100 5.60 15.22 16.74
CA CYS A 100 5.31 13.92 16.17
C CYS A 100 6.56 13.06 16.04
N THR A 101 6.42 11.74 16.24
CA THR A 101 7.51 10.76 16.13
C THR A 101 7.01 9.48 15.46
N PHE A 102 7.91 8.79 14.75
CA PHE A 102 7.63 7.45 14.22
C PHE A 102 7.98 6.39 15.28
N SER A 103 7.24 5.27 15.32
CA SER A 103 7.59 4.13 16.19
C SER A 103 8.95 3.52 15.88
N SER A 104 9.46 3.72 14.66
CA SER A 104 10.78 3.25 14.29
C SER A 104 11.89 4.04 14.98
N ARG A 105 12.81 3.30 15.62
CA ARG A 105 13.98 3.87 16.28
C ARG A 105 14.87 4.61 15.27
N GLY A 106 15.09 5.90 15.53
CA GLY A 106 15.92 6.75 14.67
C GLY A 106 15.30 7.04 13.30
N SER A 107 13.97 6.91 13.16
CA SER A 107 13.24 7.15 11.91
C SER A 107 13.79 6.34 10.72
N ARG A 108 13.98 5.02 10.93
CA ARG A 108 14.51 4.10 9.91
C ARG A 108 13.56 2.95 9.62
N LEU A 109 13.06 2.84 8.39
CA LEU A 109 12.19 1.74 8.00
C LEU A 109 12.97 0.76 7.10
N MET A 110 13.21 -0.44 7.59
CA MET A 110 13.95 -1.48 6.86
C MET A 110 12.99 -2.57 6.42
N PHE A 111 12.71 -2.66 5.12
CA PHE A 111 11.81 -3.69 4.58
C PHE A 111 12.43 -5.09 4.66
N PRO A 112 11.59 -6.13 4.81
CA PRO A 112 12.08 -7.49 4.69
C PRO A 112 12.62 -7.75 3.27
N PRO A 113 13.55 -8.72 3.11
CA PRO A 113 13.94 -9.21 1.79
C PRO A 113 12.70 -9.59 0.99
N THR A 114 12.55 -9.02 -0.21
CA THR A 114 11.35 -9.21 -1.05
C THR A 114 11.75 -9.82 -2.38
N VAL A 115 10.94 -10.73 -2.92
CA VAL A 115 11.22 -11.34 -4.23
C VAL A 115 11.09 -10.28 -5.32
N ARG A 116 11.98 -10.28 -6.32
CA ARG A 116 11.87 -9.37 -7.46
C ARG A 116 10.55 -9.63 -8.20
N GLY A 117 9.75 -8.58 -8.39
CA GLY A 117 8.41 -8.63 -8.97
C GLY A 117 7.28 -8.61 -7.93
N ASP A 118 7.58 -8.87 -6.66
CA ASP A 118 6.61 -8.82 -5.57
C ASP A 118 6.62 -7.47 -4.83
N CYS A 119 5.76 -7.36 -3.82
CA CYS A 119 5.74 -6.23 -2.90
C CYS A 119 5.77 -6.68 -1.44
N SER A 120 6.29 -5.81 -0.57
CA SER A 120 6.26 -6.02 0.88
C SER A 120 5.70 -4.79 1.60
N TYR A 121 5.20 -5.02 2.80
CA TYR A 121 4.49 -4.02 3.59
C TYR A 121 5.08 -3.94 4.99
N GLN A 122 5.10 -2.73 5.55
CA GLN A 122 5.35 -2.50 6.96
C GLN A 122 4.52 -1.35 7.47
N THR A 123 4.03 -1.47 8.69
CA THR A 123 3.18 -0.46 9.32
C THR A 123 3.93 0.18 10.47
N LEU A 124 4.02 1.50 10.46
CA LEU A 124 4.55 2.29 11.58
C LEU A 124 3.44 3.10 12.24
N THR A 125 3.65 3.47 13.49
CA THR A 125 2.81 4.48 14.14
C THR A 125 3.44 5.84 13.94
N LEU A 126 2.62 6.84 13.63
CA LEU A 126 2.95 8.25 13.75
C LEU A 126 2.26 8.78 15.01
N THR A 127 3.02 8.99 16.06
CA THR A 127 2.52 9.40 17.37
C THR A 127 2.61 10.92 17.50
N ASN A 128 1.52 11.57 17.89
CA ASN A 128 1.48 12.98 18.24
C ASN A 128 1.50 13.14 19.76
N GLU A 129 2.64 13.55 20.29
CA GLU A 129 2.82 13.84 21.72
C GLU A 129 2.43 15.29 22.07
N GLY A 130 2.03 16.08 21.08
CA GLY A 130 1.55 17.45 21.26
C GLY A 130 0.15 17.51 21.87
N ASP A 131 -0.22 18.72 22.26
CA ASP A 131 -1.55 19.05 22.82
C ASP A 131 -2.52 19.56 21.74
N THR A 132 -2.04 19.70 20.50
CA THR A 132 -2.82 20.11 19.33
C THR A 132 -2.83 19.01 18.27
N ALA A 133 -3.91 18.93 17.50
CA ALA A 133 -3.98 17.98 16.39
C ALA A 133 -2.96 18.36 15.31
N VAL A 134 -2.36 17.36 14.66
CA VAL A 134 -1.34 17.56 13.62
C VAL A 134 -1.81 16.91 12.34
N SER A 135 -1.82 17.66 11.23
CA SER A 135 -2.01 17.06 9.91
C SER A 135 -0.68 16.53 9.39
N PHE A 136 -0.67 15.34 8.79
CA PHE A 136 0.50 14.75 8.15
C PHE A 136 0.25 14.50 6.67
N GLU A 137 1.28 14.64 5.85
CA GLU A 137 1.23 14.40 4.41
C GLU A 137 2.55 13.83 3.89
N PHE A 138 2.46 12.67 3.24
CA PHE A 138 3.52 12.05 2.46
C PHE A 138 3.33 12.35 0.98
N PRO A 139 4.42 12.52 0.20
CA PRO A 139 4.33 12.69 -1.23
C PRO A 139 3.67 11.46 -1.88
N SER A 140 2.62 11.69 -2.66
CA SER A 140 1.99 10.59 -3.40
C SER A 140 2.89 10.12 -4.56
N LYS A 141 2.84 8.82 -4.90
CA LYS A 141 3.56 8.26 -6.06
C LYS A 141 3.27 9.04 -7.36
N ARG A 142 2.03 9.53 -7.51
CA ARG A 142 1.59 10.34 -8.65
C ARG A 142 2.12 11.78 -8.63
N ALA A 143 2.17 12.43 -7.46
CA ALA A 143 2.74 13.76 -7.32
C ALA A 143 4.26 13.76 -7.50
N ALA A 144 4.95 12.74 -6.99
CA ALA A 144 6.39 12.55 -7.18
C ALA A 144 6.75 12.32 -8.65
N ALA A 145 5.96 11.53 -9.38
CA ALA A 145 6.16 11.29 -10.82
C ALA A 145 5.91 12.53 -11.69
N ALA A 146 5.02 13.43 -11.28
CA ALA A 146 4.76 14.69 -12.00
C ALA A 146 5.82 15.77 -11.74
N ALA A 147 6.50 15.71 -10.60
CA ALA A 147 7.45 16.73 -10.16
C ALA A 147 8.91 16.48 -10.58
N ALA A 148 9.27 15.26 -11.02
CA ALA A 148 10.65 14.89 -11.29
C ALA A 148 10.83 14.17 -12.63
N ALA A 149 11.93 14.50 -13.34
CA ALA A 149 12.47 13.73 -14.47
C ALA A 149 13.18 12.43 -14.04
N ALA A 150 12.97 12.00 -12.78
CA ALA A 150 13.63 10.87 -12.15
C ALA A 150 12.73 9.61 -12.20
N PRO A 151 13.30 8.40 -12.12
CA PRO A 151 12.52 7.18 -12.02
C PRO A 151 11.59 7.23 -10.80
N ALA A 152 10.36 6.75 -10.97
CA ALA A 152 9.37 6.71 -9.91
C ALA A 152 9.91 5.95 -8.69
N SER A 153 9.68 6.48 -7.48
CA SER A 153 10.08 5.80 -6.25
C SER A 153 9.32 4.46 -6.12
N PRO A 154 10.00 3.36 -5.74
CA PRO A 154 9.35 2.07 -5.47
C PRO A 154 8.61 2.06 -4.13
N PHE A 155 8.64 3.16 -3.37
CA PHE A 155 8.00 3.29 -2.08
C PHE A 155 6.67 4.03 -2.20
N SER A 156 5.67 3.57 -1.46
CA SER A 156 4.39 4.26 -1.28
C SER A 156 3.85 4.03 0.13
N CYS A 157 2.83 4.77 0.54
CA CYS A 157 2.19 4.56 1.83
C CYS A 157 0.68 4.83 1.80
N PHE A 158 -0.02 4.27 2.79
CA PHE A 158 -1.43 4.47 3.04
C PHE A 158 -1.71 4.50 4.54
N PRO A 159 -2.51 5.46 5.04
CA PRO A 159 -2.94 6.68 4.34
C PRO A 159 -1.75 7.59 4.04
N SER A 160 -1.75 8.24 2.87
CA SER A 160 -0.69 9.19 2.50
C SER A 160 -0.88 10.56 3.14
N LYS A 161 -2.09 10.87 3.62
CA LYS A 161 -2.42 12.13 4.29
C LYS A 161 -3.48 11.90 5.35
N GLY A 162 -3.44 12.66 6.42
CA GLY A 162 -4.39 12.50 7.52
C GLY A 162 -4.17 13.49 8.65
N VAL A 163 -4.85 13.25 9.77
CA VAL A 163 -4.76 14.06 10.99
C VAL A 163 -4.58 13.14 12.19
N VAL A 164 -3.62 13.45 13.05
CA VAL A 164 -3.39 12.77 14.32
C VAL A 164 -3.90 13.66 15.45
N ALA A 165 -4.83 13.16 16.25
CA ALA A 165 -5.35 13.88 17.41
C ALA A 165 -4.24 14.13 18.46
N PRO A 166 -4.41 15.11 19.37
CA PRO A 166 -3.50 15.30 20.50
C PRO A 166 -3.34 14.00 21.31
N LYS A 167 -2.12 13.72 21.79
CA LYS A 167 -1.80 12.54 22.60
C LYS A 167 -2.29 11.22 22.00
N SER A 168 -2.31 11.12 20.68
CA SER A 168 -2.81 9.96 19.93
C SER A 168 -1.80 9.53 18.88
N PHE A 169 -2.09 8.44 18.19
CA PHE A 169 -1.30 7.97 17.07
C PHE A 169 -2.18 7.68 15.85
N ALA A 170 -1.55 7.61 14.68
CA ALA A 170 -2.13 7.06 13.45
C ALA A 170 -1.23 5.92 12.93
N LEU A 171 -1.85 4.92 12.32
CA LEU A 171 -1.11 3.86 11.62
C LEU A 171 -0.88 4.26 10.17
N VAL A 172 0.36 4.11 9.71
CA VAL A 172 0.73 4.35 8.32
C VAL A 172 1.44 3.11 7.79
N THR A 173 0.82 2.46 6.80
CA THR A 173 1.38 1.29 6.13
C THR A 173 2.17 1.74 4.92
N PHE A 174 3.45 1.40 4.90
CA PHE A 174 4.37 1.62 3.80
C PHE A 174 4.46 0.35 2.96
N ARG A 175 4.56 0.54 1.65
CA ARG A 175 4.71 -0.51 0.64
C ARG A 175 6.00 -0.29 -0.13
N PHE A 176 6.72 -1.37 -0.38
CA PHE A 176 7.86 -1.42 -1.30
C PHE A 176 7.52 -2.34 -2.47
N ASP A 177 7.65 -1.82 -3.70
CA ASP A 177 7.55 -2.59 -4.95
C ASP A 177 8.96 -3.02 -5.40
N ALA A 178 9.26 -4.32 -5.37
CA ALA A 178 10.59 -4.86 -5.66
C ALA A 178 10.82 -5.05 -7.18
N GLU A 179 10.83 -3.95 -7.93
CA GLU A 179 10.97 -3.99 -9.40
C GLU A 179 12.34 -4.55 -9.87
N ASP A 180 13.39 -4.28 -9.08
CA ASP A 180 14.75 -4.72 -9.33
C ASP A 180 15.45 -5.28 -8.07
N THR A 181 16.71 -5.68 -8.19
CA THR A 181 17.53 -6.20 -7.08
C THR A 181 18.49 -5.18 -6.48
N SER A 182 18.36 -3.90 -6.86
CA SER A 182 19.20 -2.83 -6.37
C SER A 182 18.84 -2.50 -4.91
N LEU A 183 19.86 -2.12 -4.13
CA LEU A 183 19.62 -1.62 -2.78
C LEU A 183 19.07 -0.20 -2.86
N ARG A 184 17.82 -0.02 -2.45
CA ARG A 184 17.15 1.28 -2.41
C ARG A 184 17.29 1.90 -1.02
N ARG A 185 17.72 3.16 -0.98
CA ARG A 185 17.82 3.99 0.23
C ARG A 185 17.30 5.38 -0.09
N GLU A 186 16.17 5.75 0.47
CA GLU A 186 15.49 7.00 0.13
C GLU A 186 14.96 7.68 1.41
N PRO A 187 15.02 9.02 1.52
CA PRO A 187 14.31 9.75 2.56
C PRO A 187 12.85 9.98 2.14
N LEU A 188 11.90 9.45 2.92
CA LEU A 188 10.48 9.81 2.81
C LEU A 188 10.18 10.98 3.75
N VAL A 189 9.85 12.13 3.17
CA VAL A 189 9.53 13.34 3.91
C VAL A 189 8.03 13.38 4.19
N CYS A 190 7.67 13.53 5.47
CA CYS A 190 6.31 13.69 5.97
C CYS A 190 6.13 15.15 6.39
N ALA A 191 5.43 15.94 5.57
CA ALA A 191 5.11 17.32 5.89
C ALA A 191 4.08 17.36 7.02
N LEU A 192 4.30 18.23 8.01
CA LEU A 192 3.40 18.39 9.14
C LEU A 192 2.77 19.78 9.10
N ASN A 193 1.47 19.86 9.37
CA ASN A 193 0.70 21.11 9.34
C ASN A 193 0.89 21.91 8.03
N GLY A 194 0.97 21.23 6.88
CA GLY A 194 1.15 21.89 5.58
C GLY A 194 2.53 22.56 5.37
N SER A 195 3.45 22.45 6.34
CA SER A 195 4.77 23.07 6.28
C SER A 195 5.89 22.04 6.11
N ALA A 196 6.80 22.31 5.18
CA ALA A 196 8.01 21.53 4.99
C ALA A 196 9.07 21.80 6.08
N THR A 197 8.99 22.93 6.79
CA THR A 197 9.97 23.31 7.82
C THR A 197 9.95 22.37 9.02
N ASN A 198 8.77 21.86 9.38
CA ASN A 198 8.58 20.95 10.51
C ASN A 198 8.42 19.48 10.05
N ALA A 199 8.92 19.15 8.86
CA ALA A 199 8.72 17.83 8.29
C ALA A 199 9.54 16.76 9.02
N LEU A 200 8.94 15.58 9.19
CA LEU A 200 9.66 14.40 9.68
C LEU A 200 10.24 13.64 8.50
N THR A 201 11.50 13.21 8.61
CA THR A 201 12.14 12.38 7.59
C THR A 201 12.23 10.94 8.07
N LEU A 202 11.69 10.01 7.28
CA LEU A 202 11.79 8.58 7.47
C LEU A 202 12.77 8.00 6.44
N HIS A 203 13.90 7.48 6.88
CA HIS A 203 14.88 6.83 6.00
C HIS A 203 14.44 5.40 5.71
N VAL A 204 13.99 5.15 4.48
CA VAL A 204 13.58 3.83 4.04
C VAL A 204 14.74 3.09 3.38
N GLN A 205 14.85 1.79 3.67
CA GLN A 205 15.81 0.90 3.03
C GLN A 205 15.11 -0.40 2.62
N ALA A 206 15.28 -0.82 1.37
CA ALA A 206 14.72 -2.06 0.86
C ALA A 206 15.57 -2.62 -0.29
N GLN A 207 15.43 -3.91 -0.55
CA GLN A 207 16.10 -4.59 -1.65
C GLN A 207 15.26 -5.77 -2.16
N GLY A 208 15.15 -5.88 -3.49
CA GLY A 208 14.61 -7.07 -4.14
C GLY A 208 15.66 -8.18 -4.26
N HIS A 209 15.21 -9.43 -4.23
CA HIS A 209 16.05 -10.61 -4.31
C HIS A 209 15.52 -11.60 -5.36
N VAL A 210 16.43 -12.34 -5.97
CA VAL A 210 16.10 -13.47 -6.85
C VAL A 210 16.55 -14.74 -6.14
N PRO A 211 15.78 -15.83 -6.21
CA PRO A 211 16.18 -17.12 -5.66
C PRO A 211 17.54 -17.54 -6.19
N ARG A 212 18.44 -17.92 -5.27
CA ARG A 212 19.76 -18.46 -5.61
C ARG A 212 20.04 -19.63 -4.69
N VAL A 213 20.19 -20.81 -5.27
CA VAL A 213 20.54 -22.05 -4.57
C VAL A 213 21.90 -22.51 -5.06
N ARG A 214 22.69 -23.08 -4.16
CA ARG A 214 23.87 -23.87 -4.48
C ARG A 214 23.61 -25.33 -4.16
N VAL A 215 23.95 -26.21 -5.09
CA VAL A 215 23.87 -27.67 -4.92
C VAL A 215 25.29 -28.19 -4.76
N ALA A 216 25.58 -28.93 -3.69
CA ALA A 216 26.95 -29.31 -3.32
C ALA A 216 27.92 -28.10 -3.25
N ALA A 217 29.23 -28.35 -3.33
CA ALA A 217 30.24 -27.29 -3.23
C ALA A 217 30.33 -26.42 -4.50
N ASP A 218 30.08 -27.01 -5.67
CA ASP A 218 30.42 -26.48 -6.99
C ASP A 218 29.27 -26.63 -8.02
N ASN A 219 28.02 -26.82 -7.56
CA ASN A 219 26.88 -27.16 -8.43
C ASN A 219 27.09 -28.46 -9.23
N SER A 220 27.98 -29.33 -8.76
CA SER A 220 28.25 -30.63 -9.36
C SER A 220 28.48 -31.69 -8.29
N PHE A 221 28.23 -32.95 -8.63
CA PHE A 221 28.63 -34.08 -7.81
C PHE A 221 28.68 -35.32 -8.69
N VAL A 222 29.45 -36.30 -8.25
CA VAL A 222 29.58 -37.60 -8.93
C VAL A 222 29.18 -38.72 -7.97
N PHE A 223 28.53 -39.75 -8.49
CA PHE A 223 28.37 -40.98 -7.74
C PHE A 223 29.68 -41.78 -7.78
N LYS A 224 29.93 -42.56 -6.72
CA LYS A 224 31.00 -43.56 -6.76
C LYS A 224 30.64 -44.63 -7.80
N PRO A 225 31.61 -45.37 -8.38
CA PRO A 225 31.31 -46.47 -9.29
C PRO A 225 30.30 -47.46 -8.67
N THR A 226 29.25 -47.78 -9.42
CA THR A 226 28.15 -48.65 -8.98
C THR A 226 27.99 -49.81 -9.95
N CYS A 227 27.96 -51.05 -9.44
CA CYS A 227 27.72 -52.23 -10.26
C CYS A 227 26.29 -52.24 -10.84
N VAL A 228 26.11 -52.86 -12.01
CA VAL A 228 24.78 -53.05 -12.61
C VAL A 228 23.88 -53.82 -11.63
N GLY A 229 22.67 -53.30 -11.41
CA GLY A 229 21.69 -53.87 -10.47
C GLY A 229 21.82 -53.38 -9.02
N ALA A 230 22.86 -52.61 -8.68
CA ALA A 230 23.01 -51.99 -7.37
C ALA A 230 22.50 -50.53 -7.36
N VAL A 231 22.17 -50.02 -6.17
CA VAL A 231 21.77 -48.62 -5.93
C VAL A 231 22.84 -47.93 -5.10
N THR A 232 23.22 -46.71 -5.47
CA THR A 232 24.10 -45.85 -4.66
C THR A 232 23.34 -44.59 -4.27
N VAL A 233 23.33 -44.28 -2.97
CA VAL A 233 22.72 -43.07 -2.42
C VAL A 233 23.83 -42.09 -2.02
N ARG A 234 23.59 -40.80 -2.26
CA ARG A 234 24.51 -39.73 -1.87
C ARG A 234 23.70 -38.58 -1.28
N ASP A 235 24.10 -38.13 -0.10
CA ASP A 235 23.59 -36.90 0.47
C ASP A 235 24.22 -35.71 -0.25
N VAL A 236 23.37 -34.80 -0.72
CA VAL A 236 23.76 -33.59 -1.43
C VAL A 236 23.28 -32.40 -0.61
N GLU A 237 24.19 -31.50 -0.25
CA GLU A 237 23.84 -30.26 0.45
C GLU A 237 23.16 -29.30 -0.53
N LEU A 238 21.97 -28.81 -0.19
CA LEU A 238 21.33 -27.67 -0.85
C LEU A 238 21.45 -26.46 0.07
N ARG A 239 22.01 -25.37 -0.44
CA ARG A 239 22.22 -24.14 0.31
C ARG A 239 21.50 -22.96 -0.33
N ASN A 240 20.60 -22.35 0.41
CA ASN A 240 20.01 -21.06 0.05
C ASN A 240 21.08 -19.96 0.16
N LEU A 241 21.39 -19.30 -0.95
CA LEU A 241 22.31 -18.16 -1.02
C LEU A 241 21.58 -16.82 -1.07
N SER A 242 20.25 -16.84 -1.13
CA SER A 242 19.43 -15.64 -1.14
C SER A 242 19.01 -15.24 0.29
N ARG A 243 18.34 -14.09 0.41
CA ARG A 243 17.76 -13.62 1.67
C ARG A 243 16.25 -13.88 1.76
N ILE A 244 15.70 -14.59 0.78
CA ILE A 244 14.29 -14.96 0.67
C ILE A 244 14.17 -16.48 0.81
N SER A 245 13.00 -16.95 1.23
CA SER A 245 12.72 -18.39 1.20
C SER A 245 12.64 -18.86 -0.25
N ILE A 246 13.18 -20.04 -0.53
CA ILE A 246 13.21 -20.62 -1.88
C ILE A 246 12.45 -21.93 -1.88
N LEU A 247 11.41 -22.01 -2.69
CA LEU A 247 10.80 -23.27 -3.07
C LEU A 247 11.70 -23.95 -4.11
N TYR A 248 12.11 -25.18 -3.86
CA TYR A 248 12.88 -25.99 -4.80
C TYR A 248 12.12 -27.26 -5.16
N GLU A 249 12.41 -27.77 -6.36
CA GLU A 249 11.96 -29.06 -6.86
C GLU A 249 13.08 -29.72 -7.68
N TRP A 250 13.19 -31.04 -7.61
CA TRP A 250 14.11 -31.80 -8.46
C TRP A 250 13.47 -32.07 -9.83
N ALA A 251 13.81 -31.25 -10.82
CA ALA A 251 13.41 -31.47 -12.21
C ALA A 251 14.30 -32.53 -12.88
N ILE A 252 13.95 -33.81 -12.70
CA ILE A 252 14.69 -34.94 -13.31
C ILE A 252 14.16 -35.19 -14.73
N PRO A 253 15.00 -35.14 -15.78
CA PRO A 253 14.56 -35.43 -17.15
C PRO A 253 14.00 -36.85 -17.27
N GLU A 254 12.93 -37.02 -18.06
CA GLU A 254 12.22 -38.31 -18.21
C GLU A 254 13.15 -39.47 -18.58
N ARG A 255 14.13 -39.23 -19.47
CA ARG A 255 15.15 -40.22 -19.87
C ARG A 255 16.02 -40.74 -18.71
N LEU A 256 16.09 -40.01 -17.59
CA LEU A 256 16.85 -40.38 -16.39
C LEU A 256 15.94 -40.85 -15.24
N ALA A 257 14.62 -40.74 -15.35
CA ALA A 257 13.68 -41.01 -14.27
C ALA A 257 13.74 -42.46 -13.76
N ALA A 258 14.11 -43.42 -14.61
CA ALA A 258 14.31 -44.82 -14.22
C ALA A 258 15.61 -45.09 -13.46
N THR A 259 16.58 -44.15 -13.52
CA THR A 259 17.95 -44.34 -13.02
C THR A 259 18.35 -43.36 -11.91
N LEU A 260 17.68 -42.21 -11.81
CA LEU A 260 17.99 -41.14 -10.87
C LEU A 260 16.72 -40.68 -10.16
N GLY A 261 16.81 -40.48 -8.84
CA GLY A 261 15.76 -39.93 -8.00
C GLY A 261 16.33 -38.96 -6.98
N GLY A 262 15.51 -38.01 -6.52
CA GLY A 262 15.86 -37.05 -5.46
C GLY A 262 14.82 -37.10 -4.34
N SER A 263 15.28 -37.22 -3.09
CA SER A 263 14.42 -37.22 -1.90
C SER A 263 15.00 -36.25 -0.85
N PRO A 264 14.18 -35.32 -0.30
CA PRO A 264 12.81 -35.01 -0.70
C PRO A 264 12.74 -34.45 -2.13
N HIS A 265 11.63 -34.72 -2.85
CA HIS A 265 11.46 -34.31 -4.25
C HIS A 265 11.32 -32.79 -4.43
N ALA A 266 10.73 -32.12 -3.43
CA ALA A 266 10.57 -30.68 -3.39
C ALA A 266 10.54 -30.22 -1.92
N GLY A 267 10.76 -28.93 -1.68
CA GLY A 267 10.71 -28.37 -0.34
C GLY A 267 11.01 -26.87 -0.30
N LEU A 268 11.06 -26.31 0.92
CA LEU A 268 11.37 -24.91 1.17
C LEU A 268 12.74 -24.78 1.85
N LEU A 269 13.58 -23.88 1.36
CA LEU A 269 14.90 -23.52 1.90
C LEU A 269 14.96 -22.05 2.34
#